data_AF-A0A3D3CJD9-F1
#
_entry.id   AF-A0A3D3CJD9-F1
#
_cell.length_a   1.000
_cell.length_b   1.000
_cell.length_c   1.000
_cell.angle_alpha   90.00
_cell.angle_beta   90.00
_cell.angle_gamma   90.00
#
_symmetry.space_group_name_H-M   'P 1'
#
loop_
_entity.id
_entity.type
_entity.pdbx_description
1 polymer ?
#
loop_
_entity_poly.entity_id
_entity_poly.type
_entity_poly.pdbx_seq_one_letter_code
_entity_poly.pdbx_strand_id
1 'polypeptide(L)'
;RIDAENIRNLLRLKRLDIDPSDVGSFLHAGGLISKEKLLSLLPEPVESWGRSLSFSEVGDAFSHVEDSSDLSTLVVRMERLLDEYIFSVLEESKFGAFEPGYVLSFLWKKEMEAKNLRIAMVSVANDTDRSMAKGLLRHV
;
A
#
# COMPACT_ATOMS: atom_id res chain seq x y z
N ARG A 1 8.25 4.73 0.76
CA ARG A 1 8.15 3.55 -0.15
C ARG A 1 8.48 2.23 0.55
N ILE A 2 9.63 2.09 1.20
CA ILE A 2 10.02 0.83 1.89
C ILE A 2 8.99 0.45 2.96
N ASP A 3 8.62 1.39 3.83
CA ASP A 3 7.61 1.13 4.88
C ASP A 3 6.26 0.69 4.31
N ALA A 4 5.78 1.39 3.27
CA ALA A 4 4.55 1.03 2.56
C ALA A 4 4.62 -0.39 1.96
N GLU A 5 5.73 -0.76 1.34
CA GLU A 5 5.89 -2.10 0.76
C GLU A 5 5.98 -3.19 1.85
N ASN A 6 6.69 -2.92 2.95
CA ASN A 6 6.75 -3.82 4.09
C ASN A 6 5.38 -4.03 4.72
N ILE A 7 4.59 -2.98 4.90
CA ILE A 7 3.23 -3.05 5.43
C ILE A 7 2.32 -3.87 4.50
N ARG A 8 2.40 -3.62 3.19
CA ARG A 8 1.67 -4.40 2.17
C ARG A 8 2.03 -5.88 2.24
N ASN A 9 3.33 -6.19 2.32
CA ASN A 9 3.81 -7.56 2.45
C ASN A 9 3.34 -8.20 3.75
N LEU A 10 3.38 -7.48 4.88
CA LEU A 10 2.94 -7.97 6.17
C LEU A 10 1.45 -8.36 6.15
N LEU A 11 0.59 -7.53 5.54
CA LEU A 11 -0.84 -7.85 5.37
C LEU A 11 -1.07 -9.10 4.53
N ARG A 12 -0.32 -9.23 3.41
CA ARG A 12 -0.42 -10.40 2.53
C ARG A 12 0.06 -11.67 3.22
N LEU A 13 1.17 -11.62 3.94
CA LEU A 13 1.74 -12.75 4.67
C LEU A 13 0.83 -13.18 5.82
N LYS A 14 0.23 -12.23 6.53
CA LYS A 14 -0.80 -12.50 7.56
C LYS A 14 -2.03 -13.17 6.96
N ARG A 15 -2.50 -12.73 5.78
CA ARG A 15 -3.60 -13.38 5.06
C ARG A 15 -3.28 -14.80 4.61
N LEU A 16 -2.02 -15.05 4.25
CA LEU A 16 -1.52 -16.37 3.83
C LEU A 16 -1.19 -17.29 5.01
N ASP A 17 -1.34 -16.82 6.26
CA ASP A 17 -1.02 -17.56 7.48
C ASP A 17 0.41 -18.13 7.49
N ILE A 18 1.37 -17.33 7.01
CA ILE A 18 2.79 -17.70 7.00
C ILE A 18 3.35 -17.67 8.42
N ASP A 19 4.21 -18.64 8.74
CA ASP A 19 4.88 -18.73 10.04
C ASP A 19 5.64 -17.42 10.34
N PRO A 20 5.41 -16.77 11.50
CA PRO A 20 6.10 -15.53 11.88
C PRO A 20 7.63 -15.61 11.83
N SER A 21 8.21 -16.81 12.02
CA SER A 21 9.65 -17.03 11.93
C SER A 21 10.21 -16.82 10.51
N ASP A 22 9.41 -17.07 9.48
CA ASP A 22 9.78 -16.90 8.07
C ASP A 22 9.54 -15.46 7.57
N VAL A 23 8.60 -14.73 8.17
CA VAL A 23 8.17 -13.40 7.70
C VAL A 23 9.32 -12.39 7.67
N GLY A 24 10.26 -12.45 8.62
CA GLY A 24 11.38 -11.50 8.70
C GLY A 24 12.25 -11.45 7.44
N SER A 25 12.32 -12.57 6.69
CA SER A 25 13.07 -12.69 5.44
C SER A 25 12.45 -11.92 4.26
N PHE A 26 11.13 -11.68 4.31
CA PHE A 26 10.37 -10.95 3.29
C PHE A 26 10.30 -9.43 3.54
N LEU A 27 10.84 -8.96 4.67
CA LEU A 27 10.86 -7.55 5.03
C LEU A 27 12.15 -6.88 4.52
N HIS A 28 12.01 -5.69 3.96
CA HIS A 28 13.10 -4.84 3.51
C HIS A 28 13.63 -3.96 4.64
N ALA A 29 14.95 -3.73 4.68
CA ALA A 29 15.57 -2.77 5.58
C ALA A 29 15.59 -1.35 4.96
N GLY A 30 15.85 -0.32 5.78
CA GLY A 30 16.00 1.07 5.32
C GLY A 30 14.71 1.90 5.31
N GLY A 31 13.62 1.37 5.87
CA GLY A 31 12.42 2.14 6.20
C GLY A 31 12.54 2.87 7.54
N LEU A 32 11.58 3.74 7.83
CA LEU A 32 11.44 4.42 9.13
C LEU A 32 10.96 3.45 10.22
N ILE A 33 10.22 2.40 9.86
CA ILE A 33 9.72 1.39 10.79
C ILE A 33 10.71 0.23 10.80
N SER A 34 11.22 -0.11 11.99
CA SER A 34 12.15 -1.23 12.14
C SER A 34 11.48 -2.58 11.85
N LYS A 35 12.28 -3.57 11.44
CA LYS A 35 11.77 -4.93 11.18
C LYS A 35 11.16 -5.55 12.43
N GLU A 36 11.77 -5.31 13.59
CA GLU A 36 11.32 -5.82 14.88
C GLU A 36 9.94 -5.25 15.21
N LYS A 37 9.73 -3.96 14.94
CA LYS A 37 8.43 -3.31 15.13
C LYS A 37 7.39 -3.89 14.17
N LEU A 38 7.72 -4.10 12.90
CA LEU A 38 6.82 -4.74 11.93
C LEU A 38 6.46 -6.16 12.35
N LEU A 39 7.44 -6.96 12.78
CA LEU A 39 7.21 -8.33 13.25
C LEU A 39 6.32 -8.36 14.50
N SER A 40 6.42 -7.36 15.38
CA SER A 40 5.55 -7.25 16.56
C SER A 40 4.06 -7.01 16.21
N LEU A 41 3.75 -6.58 14.98
CA LEU A 41 2.37 -6.36 14.53
C LEU A 41 1.69 -7.64 14.02
N LEU A 42 2.45 -8.65 13.60
CA LEU A 42 1.90 -9.92 13.10
C LEU A 42 0.86 -10.57 14.02
N PRO A 43 1.10 -10.72 15.35
CA PRO A 43 0.11 -11.33 16.24
C PRO A 43 -1.11 -10.42 16.48
N GLU A 44 -0.94 -9.11 16.32
CA GLU A 44 -1.97 -8.11 16.62
C GLU A 44 -3.06 -8.04 15.55
N PRO A 45 -4.35 -7.86 15.89
CA PRO A 45 -5.41 -7.60 14.92
C PRO A 45 -5.05 -6.41 14.00
N VAL A 46 -5.40 -6.49 12.71
CA VAL A 46 -4.99 -5.45 11.74
C VAL A 46 -5.57 -4.08 12.09
N GLU A 47 -6.74 -4.08 12.73
CA GLU A 47 -7.44 -2.91 13.24
C GLU A 47 -6.60 -2.14 14.28
N SER A 48 -5.72 -2.83 15.01
CA SER A 48 -4.84 -2.19 16.00
C SER A 48 -3.56 -1.60 15.38
N TRP A 49 -3.26 -1.91 14.11
CA TRP A 49 -2.02 -1.50 13.46
C TRP A 49 -1.97 0.00 13.23
N GLY A 50 -3.10 0.64 12.89
CA GLY A 50 -3.16 2.09 12.71
C GLY A 50 -2.71 2.85 13.95
N ARG A 51 -3.19 2.43 15.14
CA ARG A 51 -2.75 3.00 16.41
C ARG A 51 -1.28 2.69 16.69
N SER A 52 -0.83 1.48 16.39
CA SER A 52 0.56 1.07 16.62
C SER A 52 1.56 1.74 15.67
N LEU A 53 1.09 2.28 14.55
CA LEU A 53 1.86 2.95 13.50
C LEU A 53 1.60 4.45 13.43
N SER A 54 0.84 5.03 14.37
CA SER A 54 0.42 6.44 14.35
C SER A 54 1.57 7.44 14.41
N PHE A 55 2.76 7.00 14.82
CA PHE A 55 3.98 7.81 14.83
C PHE A 55 4.64 7.90 13.44
N SER A 56 4.26 7.03 12.52
CA SER A 56 4.77 6.98 11.15
C SER A 56 3.80 7.69 10.22
N GLU A 57 4.30 8.36 9.19
CA GLU A 57 3.48 8.99 8.16
C GLU A 57 2.57 7.98 7.42
N VAL A 58 2.92 6.70 7.45
CA VAL A 58 2.09 5.61 6.91
C VAL A 58 0.93 5.26 7.84
N GLY A 59 1.01 5.59 9.13
CA GLY A 59 -0.06 5.41 10.11
C GLY A 59 -1.33 6.16 9.73
N ASP A 60 -1.19 7.34 9.11
CA ASP A 60 -2.32 8.12 8.63
C ASP A 60 -3.09 7.39 7.51
N ALA A 61 -2.42 6.60 6.68
CA ALA A 61 -3.07 5.75 5.68
C ALA A 61 -3.95 4.66 6.32
N PHE A 62 -3.70 4.27 7.57
CA PHE A 62 -4.53 3.33 8.32
C PHE A 62 -5.75 3.98 8.99
N SER A 63 -5.79 5.30 9.16
CA SER A 63 -6.95 5.97 9.80
C SER A 63 -8.26 5.79 9.01
N HIS A 64 -8.17 5.41 7.72
CA HIS A 64 -9.31 5.25 6.83
C HIS A 64 -9.80 3.79 6.73
N VAL A 65 -9.30 2.91 7.60
CA VAL A 65 -9.39 1.46 7.46
C VAL A 65 -10.40 0.80 8.41
N GLU A 66 -10.93 1.54 9.37
CA GLU A 66 -11.62 0.99 10.56
C GLU A 66 -12.88 0.13 10.31
N ASP A 67 -13.35 -0.03 9.06
CA ASP A 67 -14.66 -0.64 8.74
C ASP A 67 -14.65 -1.81 7.72
N SER A 68 -13.55 -2.55 7.54
CA SER A 68 -13.57 -3.75 6.68
C SER A 68 -13.65 -5.05 7.49
N SER A 69 -14.75 -5.79 7.35
CA SER A 69 -14.94 -7.11 7.98
C SER A 69 -14.17 -8.26 7.31
N ASP A 70 -13.59 -8.02 6.12
CA ASP A 70 -12.82 -9.02 5.35
C ASP A 70 -11.39 -8.53 5.07
N LEU A 71 -10.42 -9.41 5.37
CA LEU A 71 -8.99 -9.16 5.18
C LEU A 71 -8.61 -9.01 3.70
N SER A 72 -9.36 -9.62 2.78
CA SER A 72 -9.08 -9.52 1.34
C SER A 72 -9.41 -8.13 0.80
N THR A 73 -10.59 -7.63 1.12
CA THR A 73 -11.00 -6.26 0.81
C THR A 73 -10.11 -5.23 1.51
N LEU A 74 -9.69 -5.51 2.74
CA LEU A 74 -8.72 -4.71 3.48
C LEU A 74 -7.38 -4.57 2.76
N VAL A 75 -6.78 -5.69 2.34
CA VAL A 75 -5.49 -5.69 1.60
C VAL A 75 -5.59 -4.81 0.36
N VAL A 76 -6.65 -4.98 -0.45
CA VAL A 76 -6.84 -4.20 -1.68
C VAL A 76 -6.99 -2.71 -1.39
N ARG A 77 -7.78 -2.34 -0.37
CA ARG A 77 -7.98 -0.95 0.03
C ARG A 77 -6.68 -0.32 0.55
N MET A 78 -5.93 -1.04 1.37
CA MET A 78 -4.63 -0.62 1.87
C MET A 78 -3.62 -0.41 0.75
N GLU A 79 -3.58 -1.30 -0.23
CA GLU A 79 -2.69 -1.13 -1.39
C GLU A 79 -2.96 0.17 -2.14
N ARG A 80 -4.24 0.52 -2.29
CA ARG A 80 -4.67 1.78 -2.92
C ARG A 80 -4.25 2.99 -2.08
N LEU A 81 -4.55 2.98 -0.78
CA LEU A 81 -4.22 4.09 0.13
C LEU A 81 -2.71 4.35 0.22
N LEU A 82 -1.90 3.29 0.25
CA LEU A 82 -0.44 3.40 0.25
C LEU A 82 0.09 4.01 -1.05
N ASP A 83 -0.50 3.65 -2.19
CA ASP A 83 -0.11 4.23 -3.48
C ASP A 83 -0.53 5.71 -3.58
N GLU A 84 -1.71 6.06 -3.03
CA GLU A 84 -2.19 7.45 -2.92
C GLU A 84 -1.28 8.31 -2.04
N TYR A 85 -0.84 7.78 -0.90
CA TYR A 85 0.12 8.47 -0.03
C TYR A 85 1.48 8.68 -0.72
N ILE A 86 2.02 7.68 -1.42
CA ILE A 86 3.28 7.88 -2.16
C ILE A 86 3.10 8.94 -3.24
N PHE A 87 1.94 8.97 -3.91
CA PHE A 87 1.65 9.99 -4.90
C PHE A 87 1.58 11.39 -4.29
N SER A 88 0.94 11.58 -3.13
CA SER A 88 0.84 12.89 -2.48
C SER A 88 2.22 13.44 -2.10
N VAL A 89 3.12 12.58 -1.60
CA VAL A 89 4.52 12.95 -1.31
C VAL A 89 5.26 13.37 -2.60
N LEU A 90 5.01 12.67 -3.72
CA LEU A 90 5.67 12.98 -5.00
C LEU A 90 5.03 14.18 -5.73
N GLU A 91 3.80 14.55 -5.42
CA GLU A 91 3.10 15.65 -6.08
C GLU A 91 3.73 17.01 -5.75
N GLU A 92 4.32 17.14 -4.56
CA GLU A 92 5.07 18.34 -4.15
C GLU A 92 6.22 18.68 -5.12
N SER A 93 6.84 17.65 -5.70
CA SER A 93 7.98 17.79 -6.63
C SER A 93 7.59 18.12 -8.07
N LYS A 94 6.28 18.25 -8.38
CA LYS A 94 5.78 18.49 -9.74
C LYS A 94 6.18 19.85 -10.32
N PHE A 95 6.52 20.82 -9.47
CA PHE A 95 6.73 22.22 -9.89
C PHE A 95 8.18 22.56 -10.23
N GLY A 96 9.14 21.71 -9.86
CA GLY A 96 10.55 21.89 -10.20
C GLY A 96 10.90 21.24 -11.53
N ALA A 97 11.00 22.02 -12.62
CA ALA A 97 11.31 21.49 -13.96
C ALA A 97 12.66 20.73 -14.06
N PHE A 98 13.59 20.98 -13.13
CA PHE A 98 14.90 20.33 -13.05
C PHE A 98 15.14 19.61 -11.72
N GLU A 99 14.10 19.46 -10.91
CA GLU A 99 14.24 18.76 -9.64
C GLU A 99 14.25 17.24 -9.87
N PRO A 100 15.15 16.48 -9.22
CA PRO A 100 15.16 15.03 -9.31
C PRO A 100 13.81 14.39 -8.98
N GLY A 101 13.02 15.03 -8.11
CA GLY A 101 11.67 14.61 -7.76
C GLY A 101 10.71 14.56 -8.94
N TYR A 102 10.89 15.43 -9.95
CA TYR A 102 10.05 15.42 -11.16
C TYR A 102 10.18 14.10 -11.94
N VAL A 103 11.40 13.57 -12.05
CA VAL A 103 11.65 12.26 -12.67
C VAL A 103 10.97 11.15 -11.89
N LEU A 104 11.05 11.19 -10.55
CA LEU A 104 10.38 10.22 -9.69
C LEU A 104 8.85 10.29 -9.81
N SER A 105 8.28 11.50 -9.83
CA SER A 105 6.85 11.73 -10.03
C SER A 105 6.38 11.21 -11.39
N PHE A 106 7.17 11.45 -12.45
CA PHE A 106 6.89 10.90 -13.79
C PHE A 106 6.91 9.36 -13.80
N LEU A 107 7.96 8.75 -13.25
CA LEU A 107 8.07 7.28 -13.18
C LEU A 107 6.93 6.66 -12.36
N TRP A 108 6.56 7.29 -11.25
CA TRP A 108 5.43 6.84 -10.43
C TRP A 108 4.11 6.91 -11.18
N LYS A 109 3.85 8.00 -11.92
CA LYS A 109 2.67 8.11 -12.79
C LYS A 109 2.63 7.02 -13.85
N LYS A 110 3.77 6.69 -14.45
CA LYS A 110 3.88 5.58 -15.41
C LYS A 110 3.63 4.22 -14.75
N GLU A 111 4.08 4.02 -13.52
CA GLU A 111 3.75 2.82 -12.76
C GLU A 111 2.24 2.73 -12.47
N MET A 112 1.59 3.84 -12.08
CA MET A 112 0.14 3.88 -11.84
C MET A 112 -0.67 3.61 -13.12
N GLU A 113 -0.27 4.18 -14.25
CA GLU A 113 -0.87 3.93 -15.55
C GLU A 113 -0.83 2.45 -15.92
N ALA A 114 0.34 1.81 -15.78
CA ALA A 114 0.50 0.38 -16.06
C ALA A 114 -0.35 -0.50 -15.12
N LYS A 115 -0.47 -0.11 -13.83
CA LYS A 115 -1.31 -0.84 -12.87
C LYS A 115 -2.80 -0.66 -13.17
N ASN A 116 -3.26 0.54 -13.53
CA ASN A 116 -4.64 0.77 -13.96
C ASN A 116 -5.00 -0.02 -15.22
N LEU A 117 -4.09 -0.08 -16.20
CA LEU A 117 -4.29 -0.90 -17.39
C LEU A 117 -4.44 -2.39 -17.02
N ARG A 118 -3.59 -2.90 -16.12
CA ARG A 118 -3.73 -4.28 -15.61
C ARG A 118 -5.06 -4.50 -14.91
N ILE A 119 -5.48 -3.58 -14.05
CA ILE A 119 -6.78 -3.67 -13.34
C ILE A 119 -7.91 -3.74 -14.38
N ALA A 120 -7.91 -2.87 -15.39
CA ALA A 120 -8.91 -2.87 -16.45
C ALA A 120 -8.92 -4.20 -17.22
N MET A 121 -7.76 -4.71 -17.63
CA MET A 121 -7.65 -6.00 -18.34
C MET A 121 -8.17 -7.17 -17.51
N VAL A 122 -7.79 -7.26 -16.23
CA VAL A 122 -8.24 -8.32 -15.32
C VAL A 122 -9.73 -8.20 -15.03
N SER A 123 -10.25 -6.99 -14.89
CA SER A 123 -11.69 -6.74 -14.67
C SER A 123 -12.52 -7.19 -15.87
N VAL A 124 -12.07 -6.90 -17.09
CA VAL A 124 -12.71 -7.36 -18.33
C VAL A 124 -12.64 -8.89 -18.46
N ALA A 125 -11.48 -9.49 -18.17
CA ALA A 125 -11.29 -10.94 -18.27
C ALA A 125 -12.17 -11.72 -17.28
N ASN A 126 -12.50 -11.13 -16.12
CA ASN A 126 -13.31 -11.73 -15.06
C ASN A 126 -14.76 -11.24 -15.03
N ASP A 127 -15.23 -10.51 -16.05
CA ASP A 127 -16.58 -9.92 -16.13
C ASP A 127 -16.98 -9.14 -14.85
N THR A 128 -16.03 -8.38 -14.31
CA THR A 128 -16.21 -7.61 -13.07
C THR A 128 -17.12 -6.40 -13.32
N ASP A 129 -18.03 -6.12 -12.39
CA ASP A 129 -18.91 -4.96 -12.46
C ASP A 129 -18.11 -3.64 -12.63
N ARG A 130 -18.61 -2.74 -13.47
CA ARG A 130 -17.92 -1.50 -13.82
C ARG A 130 -17.75 -0.55 -12.64
N SER A 131 -18.70 -0.50 -11.71
CA SER A 131 -18.60 0.35 -10.52
C SER A 131 -17.52 -0.17 -9.57
N MET A 132 -17.46 -1.50 -9.41
CA MET A 132 -16.42 -2.16 -8.64
C MET A 132 -15.03 -1.97 -9.28
N ALA A 133 -14.91 -2.19 -10.59
CA ALA A 133 -13.66 -2.01 -11.32
C ALA A 133 -13.13 -0.56 -11.23
N LYS A 134 -14.02 0.44 -11.32
CA LYS A 134 -13.66 1.86 -11.12
C LYS A 134 -13.11 2.14 -9.72
N GLY A 135 -13.68 1.52 -8.68
CA GLY A 135 -13.22 1.67 -7.31
C GLY A 135 -11.80 1.12 -7.06
N LEU A 136 -11.32 0.23 -7.92
CA LEU A 136 -9.97 -0.35 -7.84
C LEU A 136 -8.90 0.51 -8.52
N LEU A 137 -9.29 1.35 -9.49
CA LEU A 137 -8.36 2.20 -10.21
C LEU A 137 -7.73 3.24 -9.29
N ARG A 138 -6.55 3.71 -9.67
CA ARG A 138 -5.69 4.59 -8.88
C ARG A 138 -5.49 5.90 -9.62
N HIS A 139 -5.65 7.03 -8.96
CA HIS A 139 -5.39 8.35 -9.56
C HIS A 139 -6.06 8.53 -10.95
N VAL A 140 -7.39 8.38 -11.00
CA VAL A 140 -8.21 8.56 -12.20
C VAL A 140 -8.79 9.97 -12.26
#